data_AF-A0A844U1G9-F1
#
_entry.id   AF-A0A844U1G9-F1
#
_cell.length_a   1.000
_cell.length_b   1.000
_cell.length_c   1.000
_cell.angle_alpha   90.00
_cell.angle_beta   90.00
_cell.angle_gamma   90.00
#
_symmetry.space_group_name_H-M   'P 1'
#
loop_
_entity.id
_entity.type
_entity.pdbx_description
1 polymer ?
#
loop_
_entity_poly.entity_id
_entity_poly.type
_entity_poly.pdbx_seq_one_letter_code
_entity_poly.pdbx_strand_id
1 'polypeptide(L)' 'MNNGKPFLISLTGVDSHKIKIPNGQGSFSIGTKGISQGKFDAVVDAGAKVNWPVFQESQFESTYAWPRFFYYSGNDCSFA' A
#
# COMPACT_ATOMS: atom_id res chain seq x y z
N MET A 1 1.99 -19.37 -10.20
CA MET A 1 2.18 -18.72 -8.88
C MET A 1 3.15 -17.57 -9.06
N ASN A 2 2.72 -16.32 -8.89
CA ASN A 2 3.56 -15.15 -9.18
C ASN A 2 4.49 -14.88 -7.98
N ASN A 3 5.80 -15.02 -8.19
CA ASN A 3 6.84 -15.23 -7.18
C ASN A 3 7.24 -13.98 -6.35
N GLY A 4 6.30 -13.20 -5.82
CA GLY A 4 6.63 -11.97 -5.09
C GLY A 4 7.37 -10.96 -5.98
N LYS A 5 6.96 -10.84 -7.25
CA LYS A 5 7.49 -9.81 -8.15
C LYS A 5 6.96 -8.44 -7.72
N PRO A 6 7.77 -7.39 -7.80
CA PRO A 6 7.30 -6.04 -7.51
C PRO A 6 6.24 -5.62 -8.51
N PHE A 7 5.25 -4.86 -8.05
CA PHE A 7 4.18 -4.28 -8.87
C PHE A 7 3.99 -2.81 -8.52
N LEU A 8 3.37 -2.08 -9.45
CA LEU A 8 3.08 -0.66 -9.29
C LEU A 8 1.68 -0.47 -8.70
N ILE A 9 1.56 0.51 -7.81
CA ILE A 9 0.29 0.94 -7.23
C ILE A 9 0.18 2.46 -7.29
N SER A 10 -1.01 2.94 -7.60
CA SER A 10 -1.30 4.36 -7.75
C SER A 10 -1.75 5.00 -6.43
N LEU A 11 -0.87 5.00 -5.44
CA LEU A 11 -1.20 5.31 -4.03
C LEU A 11 -1.40 6.81 -3.74
N THR A 12 -0.62 7.66 -4.41
CA THR A 12 -0.67 9.13 -4.29
C THR A 12 -0.73 9.83 -5.65
N GLY A 13 -0.67 9.04 -6.72
CA GLY A 13 -0.61 9.46 -8.12
C GLY A 13 -0.50 8.21 -8.99
N VAL A 14 -0.57 8.36 -10.31
CA VAL A 14 -0.47 7.21 -11.24
C VAL A 14 0.87 6.51 -11.08
N ASP A 15 0.83 5.20 -10.81
CA ASP A 15 1.99 4.32 -10.61
C ASP A 15 3.04 4.84 -9.62
N SER A 16 2.61 5.62 -8.63
CA SER A 16 3.54 6.38 -7.78
C SER A 16 4.41 5.52 -6.88
N HIS A 17 4.03 4.26 -6.62
CA HIS A 17 4.77 3.37 -5.73
C HIS A 17 5.01 2.01 -6.37
N LYS A 18 6.25 1.53 -6.25
CA LYS A 18 6.63 0.16 -6.61
C LYS A 18 6.78 -0.65 -5.34
N ILE A 19 5.86 -1.59 -5.11
CA ILE A 19 5.83 -2.41 -3.91
C ILE A 19 6.13 -3.87 -4.24
N LYS A 20 6.69 -4.56 -3.26
CA LYS A 20 6.90 -6.01 -3.32
C LYS A 20 6.35 -6.60 -2.02
N ILE A 21 5.31 -7.42 -2.13
CA ILE A 21 4.76 -8.17 -1.01
C ILE A 21 5.34 -9.59 -1.07
N PRO A 22 6.24 -9.97 -0.15
CA PRO A 22 6.73 -11.33 -0.02
C PRO A 22 5.62 -12.30 0.34
N ASN A 23 5.74 -13.55 -0.12
CA ASN A 23 4.83 -14.63 0.29
C ASN A 23 4.85 -14.77 1.82
N GLY A 24 3.66 -14.84 2.41
CA GLY A 24 3.50 -15.00 3.87
C GLY A 24 3.52 -13.71 4.67
N GLN A 25 3.79 -12.54 4.08
CA GLN A 25 3.73 -11.26 4.81
C GLN A 25 2.31 -10.99 5.30
N GLY A 26 1.29 -11.22 4.45
CA GLY A 26 -0.13 -11.18 4.83
C GLY A 26 -0.66 -9.80 5.25
N SER A 27 0.19 -8.80 5.44
CA SER A 27 -0.14 -7.44 5.81
C SER A 27 0.59 -6.43 4.94
N PHE A 28 0.02 -5.23 4.83
CA PHE A 28 0.62 -4.10 4.14
C PHE A 28 0.46 -2.84 4.97
N SER A 29 1.57 -2.15 5.18
CA SER A 29 1.69 -1.02 6.08
C SER A 29 2.08 0.24 5.30
N ILE A 30 1.33 1.32 5.53
CA ILE A 30 1.56 2.63 4.92
C ILE A 30 1.91 3.60 6.04
N GLY A 31 3.08 4.22 5.92
CA GLY A 31 3.54 5.28 6.82
C GLY A 31 3.50 6.64 6.15
N THR A 32 3.58 7.68 6.97
CA THR A 32 3.67 9.07 6.50
C THR A 32 5.02 9.67 6.88
N LYS A 33 5.73 10.22 5.90
CA LYS A 33 7.07 10.77 6.04
C LYS A 33 7.10 11.88 7.10
N GLY A 34 7.99 11.74 8.08
CA GLY A 34 8.15 12.72 9.16
C GLY A 34 7.08 12.65 10.26
N ILE A 35 6.06 11.78 10.13
CA ILE A 35 5.01 11.57 11.14
C ILE A 35 5.13 10.16 11.71
N SER A 36 5.17 9.15 10.84
CA SER A 36 5.24 7.75 11.24
C SER A 36 6.66 7.33 11.59
N GLN A 37 6.78 6.56 12.66
CA GLN A 37 8.04 5.96 13.10
C GLN A 37 8.05 4.46 12.80
N GLY A 38 9.17 3.95 12.30
CA GLY A 38 9.36 2.52 12.00
C GLY A 38 9.53 2.23 10.50
N LYS A 39 9.43 0.95 10.16
CA LYS A 39 9.49 0.47 8.78
C LYS A 39 8.08 0.20 8.27
N PHE A 40 7.80 0.73 7.08
CA PHE A 40 6.53 0.57 6.39
C PHE A 40 6.79 0.04 4.98
N ASP A 41 5.80 -0.65 4.41
CA ASP A 41 5.88 -1.18 3.04
C ASP A 41 5.75 -0.08 1.99
N ALA A 42 5.02 0.99 2.32
CA ALA A 42 4.97 2.23 1.55
C ALA A 42 5.05 3.44 2.50
N VAL A 43 5.67 4.52 2.02
CA VAL A 43 5.73 5.79 2.74
C VAL A 43 5.24 6.90 1.83
N VAL A 44 4.23 7.63 2.28
CA VAL A 44 3.68 8.80 1.58
C VAL A 44 4.16 10.10 2.21
N ASP A 45 4.14 11.20 1.46
CA ASP A 45 4.46 12.51 2.02
C ASP A 45 3.36 13.01 2.96
N ALA A 46 3.73 13.82 3.96
CA ALA A 46 2.78 14.43 4.87
C ALA A 46 1.77 15.31 4.12
N GLY A 47 0.47 15.07 4.34
CA GLY A 47 -0.61 15.78 3.65
C GLY A 47 -0.94 15.27 2.24
N ALA A 48 -0.26 14.22 1.77
CA ALA A 48 -0.69 13.53 0.56
C ALA A 48 -2.02 12.82 0.80
N LYS A 49 -2.92 12.89 -0.19
CA LYS A 49 -4.16 12.09 -0.18
C LYS A 49 -3.84 10.67 -0.64
N VAL A 50 -4.21 9.67 0.16
CA VAL A 50 -4.06 8.27 -0.19
C VAL A 50 -5.25 7.84 -1.04
N ASN A 51 -4.97 7.24 -2.19
CA ASN A 51 -5.97 6.65 -3.05
C ASN A 51 -6.42 5.28 -2.51
N TRP A 52 -7.21 5.28 -1.42
CA TRP A 52 -7.73 4.07 -0.77
C TRP A 52 -8.44 3.08 -1.70
N PRO A 53 -9.18 3.52 -2.75
CA PRO A 53 -9.78 2.61 -3.73
C PRO A 53 -8.80 1.69 -4.46
N VAL A 54 -7.50 2.03 -4.50
CA VAL A 54 -6.46 1.15 -5.08
C VAL A 54 -6.34 -0.19 -4.36
N PHE A 55 -6.97 -0.35 -3.18
CA PHE A 55 -6.96 -1.61 -2.44
C PHE A 55 -8.23 -2.45 -2.59
N GLN A 56 -9.23 -1.97 -3.33
CA GLN A 56 -10.47 -2.72 -3.55
C GLN A 56 -10.21 -3.96 -4.43
N GLU A 57 -10.82 -5.09 -4.04
CA GLU A 57 -10.56 -6.44 -4.58
C GLU A 57 -10.74 -6.55 -6.10
N SER A 58 -11.54 -5.68 -6.71
CA SER A 58 -11.85 -5.73 -8.14
C SER A 58 -10.68 -5.37 -9.07
N GLN A 59 -9.61 -4.74 -8.55
CA GLN A 59 -8.46 -4.33 -9.36
C GLN A 59 -7.35 -5.37 -9.47
N PHE A 60 -7.35 -6.40 -8.62
CA PHE A 60 -6.31 -7.42 -8.62
C PHE A 60 -6.94 -8.75 -9.00
N GLU A 61 -6.68 -9.19 -10.23
CA GLU A 61 -6.89 -10.59 -10.60
C GLU A 61 -6.27 -11.45 -9.48
N SER A 62 -7.05 -12.38 -8.94
CA SER A 62 -6.83 -13.24 -7.76
C SER A 62 -5.49 -14.01 -7.70
N THR A 63 -4.55 -13.72 -8.59
CA THR A 63 -3.22 -14.31 -8.73
C THR A 63 -2.13 -13.62 -7.89
N TYR A 64 -2.39 -12.43 -7.31
CA TYR A 64 -1.45 -11.73 -6.45
C TYR A 64 -1.62 -12.13 -4.98
N ALA A 65 -0.52 -12.27 -4.25
CA ALA A 65 -0.51 -12.48 -2.80
C ALA A 65 -0.95 -11.17 -2.10
N TRP A 66 -2.23 -10.84 -2.23
CA TRP A 66 -2.80 -9.62 -1.70
C TRP A 66 -2.72 -9.63 -0.17
N PRO A 67 -2.38 -8.50 0.46
CA PRO A 67 -2.33 -8.43 1.91
C PRO A 67 -3.75 -8.52 2.46
N ARG A 68 -3.92 -9.31 3.53
CA ARG A 68 -5.21 -9.49 4.23
C ARG A 68 -5.46 -8.37 5.25
N PHE A 69 -4.39 -7.74 5.72
CA PHE A 69 -4.44 -6.68 6.71
C PHE A 69 -3.79 -5.42 6.17
N PHE A 70 -4.46 -4.28 6.34
CA PHE A 70 -3.94 -2.97 5.99
C PHE A 70 -3.73 -2.16 7.26
N TYR A 71 -2.53 -1.62 7.42
CA TYR A 71 -2.16 -0.74 8.53
C TYR A 71 -1.81 0.62 7.97
N TYR A 72 -2.48 1.66 8.45
CA TYR A 72 -2.14 3.02 8.15
C TYR A 72 -1.66 3.75 9.40
N SER A 73 -0.52 4.42 9.27
CA SER A 73 -0.04 5.39 10.23
C SER A 73 0.15 6.71 9.48
N GLY A 74 -0.59 7.73 9.88
CA GLY A 74 -0.50 9.03 9.23
C GLY A 74 -1.64 9.96 9.58
N ASN A 75 -1.79 10.99 8.76
CA ASN A 75 -2.71 12.10 8.97
C ASN A 75 -3.76 12.25 7.86
N ASP A 76 -3.79 11.33 6.89
CA ASP A 76 -4.84 11.28 5.87
C ASP A 76 -6.11 10.64 6.45
N CYS A 77 -7.16 11.45 6.58
CA CYS A 77 -8.48 11.01 7.02
C CYS A 77 -9.47 10.83 5.87
N SER A 78 -8.99 10.76 4.61
CA SER A 78 -9.85 10.60 3.43
C SER A 78 -10.39 9.18 3.20
N PHE A 79 -10.19 8.27 4.17
CA PHE A 79 -10.78 6.94 4.18
C PHE A 79 -12.31 7.06 4.32
N ALA A 80 -13.03 6.84 3.23
CA ALA A 80 -14.49 6.88 3.16
C ALA A 80 -15.05 5.58 2.59
#